data_AF-A0A0L8H1N0-F1
#
_entry.id   AF-A0A0L8H1N0-F1
#
_cell.length_a   1.000
_cell.length_b   1.000
_cell.length_c   1.000
_cell.angle_alpha   90.00
_cell.angle_beta   90.00
_cell.angle_gamma   90.00
#
_symmetry.space_group_name_H-M   'P 1'
#
loop_
_entity.id
_entity.type
_entity.pdbx_description
1 polymer ?
#
loop_
_entity_poly.entity_id
_entity_poly.type
_entity_poly.pdbx_seq_one_letter_code
_entity_poly.pdbx_strand_id
1 'polypeptide(L)'
;MGSDTLAVIEGHWDQEVFIKDKRSEEIQMFWNPSQEVISQRLKRFTVPLEHQDEMESELLWKKVSDAILKGDINTATQEKYILEDRQRQSAKERKALLEDWIPKLFERDSLTLDWVYKHADMRPWDPCNDLLQYESDYVIKARTRHRTPMVRARSLSSLDKKDECKNYSKSKLCSNRMKRPSINQRHMGEESGSSTPDLEINRHDSDSSNSGHLRIRNALSSAKSSSLTDETFLKAIETLSHILGETQHTVHSFRQQLTVVRREQQHLLGQQGFMAQNRDWVVLTIILVFQAMVQWVFK
;
A
#
# COMPACT_ATOMS: atom_id res chain seq x y z
N MET A 1 3.68 -22.80 -22.78
CA MET A 1 4.91 -23.32 -22.15
C MET A 1 4.78 -23.09 -20.65
N GLY A 2 4.89 -24.14 -19.81
CA GLY A 2 4.90 -23.98 -18.35
C GLY A 2 3.84 -24.75 -17.53
N SER A 3 3.18 -25.78 -18.08
CA SER A 3 2.25 -26.63 -17.30
C SER A 3 2.95 -27.75 -16.52
N ASP A 4 4.26 -27.93 -16.71
CA ASP A 4 4.99 -29.05 -16.13
C ASP A 4 5.37 -28.74 -14.70
N THR A 5 4.60 -29.31 -13.76
CA THR A 5 4.94 -29.30 -12.34
C THR A 5 6.26 -30.03 -12.12
N LEU A 6 7.28 -29.31 -11.65
CA LEU A 6 8.59 -29.90 -11.33
C LEU A 6 8.62 -30.51 -9.92
N ALA A 7 8.03 -29.81 -8.96
CA ALA A 7 7.91 -30.28 -7.59
C ALA A 7 6.60 -29.80 -6.95
N VAL A 8 6.14 -30.51 -5.94
CA VAL A 8 4.97 -30.16 -5.12
C VAL A 8 5.48 -29.82 -3.71
N ILE A 9 5.08 -28.67 -3.19
CA ILE A 9 5.43 -28.24 -1.83
C ILE A 9 4.18 -28.43 -0.97
N GLU A 10 4.27 -29.25 0.08
CA GLU A 10 3.16 -29.59 0.98
C GLU A 10 3.59 -29.41 2.43
N GLY A 11 2.63 -29.12 3.32
CA GLY A 11 2.88 -28.96 4.75
C GLY A 11 2.30 -27.66 5.32
N HIS A 12 2.87 -27.21 6.43
CA HIS A 12 2.40 -26.06 7.19
C HIS A 12 3.48 -24.98 7.26
N TRP A 13 3.13 -23.75 6.87
CA TRP A 13 4.07 -22.62 6.81
C TRP A 13 4.59 -22.16 8.18
N ASP A 14 4.01 -22.66 9.27
CA ASP A 14 4.44 -22.43 10.66
C ASP A 14 5.09 -23.69 11.29
N GLN A 15 5.19 -24.79 10.54
CA GLN A 15 5.77 -26.06 10.98
C GLN A 15 6.61 -26.67 9.84
N GLU A 16 6.48 -27.97 9.59
CA GLU A 16 7.26 -28.67 8.58
C GLU A 16 6.64 -28.51 7.19
N VAL A 17 7.51 -28.17 6.24
CA VAL A 17 7.20 -28.09 4.82
C VAL A 17 8.09 -29.08 4.10
N PHE A 18 7.47 -29.89 3.25
CA PHE A 18 8.12 -30.91 2.45
C PHE A 18 8.06 -30.52 0.98
N ILE A 19 9.10 -30.87 0.23
CA ILE A 19 9.14 -30.73 -1.22
C ILE A 19 9.22 -32.13 -1.82
N LYS A 20 8.30 -32.42 -2.74
CA LYS A 20 8.24 -33.66 -3.51
C LYS A 20 8.62 -33.37 -4.95
N ASP A 21 9.78 -33.86 -5.40
CA ASP A 21 10.18 -33.76 -6.80
C ASP A 21 9.37 -34.76 -7.64
N LYS A 22 8.77 -34.30 -8.74
CA LYS A 22 7.93 -35.13 -9.61
C LYS A 22 8.75 -36.10 -10.47
N ARG A 23 10.05 -35.83 -10.69
CA ARG A 23 10.93 -36.68 -11.50
C ARG A 23 11.54 -37.83 -10.72
N SER A 24 11.97 -37.57 -9.48
CA SER A 24 12.55 -38.60 -8.61
C SER A 24 11.53 -39.23 -7.66
N GLU A 25 10.34 -38.63 -7.52
CA GLU A 25 9.32 -38.97 -6.51
C GLU A 25 9.81 -38.89 -5.05
N GLU A 26 11.01 -38.34 -4.82
CA GLU A 26 11.59 -38.17 -3.50
C GLU A 26 10.89 -37.03 -2.75
N ILE A 27 10.54 -37.32 -1.49
CA ILE A 27 10.02 -36.34 -0.55
C ILE A 27 11.15 -35.96 0.39
N GLN A 28 11.50 -34.68 0.40
CA GLN A 28 12.54 -34.14 1.27
C GLN A 28 11.96 -33.04 2.15
N MET A 29 12.49 -32.90 3.36
CA MET A 29 12.15 -31.79 4.24
C MET A 29 12.73 -30.51 3.64
N PHE A 30 11.85 -29.58 3.26
CA PHE A 30 12.24 -28.31 2.65
C PHE A 30 12.50 -27.23 3.70
N TRP A 31 11.61 -27.13 4.68
CA TRP A 31 11.71 -26.11 5.72
C TRP A 31 11.09 -26.61 7.03
N ASN A 32 11.76 -26.27 8.14
CA ASN A 32 11.30 -26.55 9.49
C ASN A 32 11.75 -25.39 10.41
N PRO A 33 10.84 -24.68 11.09
CA PRO A 33 11.16 -23.59 12.01
C PRO A 33 11.64 -24.15 13.35
N SER A 34 12.75 -24.89 13.33
CA SER A 34 13.40 -25.37 14.56
C SER A 34 13.86 -24.19 15.43
N GLN A 35 14.02 -24.42 16.74
CA GLN A 35 14.50 -23.37 17.65
C GLN A 35 15.86 -22.81 17.22
N GLU A 36 16.73 -23.65 16.64
CA GLU A 36 18.01 -23.22 16.08
C GLU A 36 17.81 -22.24 14.91
N VAL A 37 16.96 -22.58 13.93
CA VAL A 37 16.65 -21.69 12.79
C VAL A 37 16.03 -20.38 13.27
N ILE A 38 15.13 -20.43 14.26
CA ILE A 38 14.53 -19.23 14.86
C ILE A 38 15.61 -18.36 15.54
N SER A 39 16.55 -18.97 16.26
CA SER A 39 17.64 -18.24 16.93
C SER A 39 18.61 -17.58 15.97
N GLN A 40 18.77 -18.14 14.76
CA GLN A 40 19.60 -17.59 13.69
C GLN A 40 18.91 -16.48 12.89
N ARG A 41 17.62 -16.19 13.14
CA ARG A 41 16.92 -15.10 12.46
C ARG A 41 17.61 -13.77 12.73
N LEU A 42 17.70 -12.95 11.69
CA LEU A 42 18.20 -11.58 11.82
C LEU A 42 17.35 -10.83 12.84
N LYS A 43 18.02 -10.24 13.84
CA LYS A 43 17.35 -9.42 14.83
C LYS A 43 16.86 -8.15 14.16
N ARG A 44 15.56 -7.88 14.30
CA ARG A 44 14.98 -6.59 13.93
C ARG A 44 15.46 -5.56 14.95
N PHE A 45 16.05 -4.47 14.46
CA PHE A 45 16.33 -3.28 15.25
C PHE A 45 15.29 -2.22 14.89
N THR A 46 14.70 -1.60 15.91
CA THR A 46 13.78 -0.47 15.76
C THR A 46 14.40 0.74 16.44
N VAL A 47 14.15 1.94 15.90
CA VAL A 47 14.58 3.20 16.52
C VAL A 47 13.92 3.34 17.90
N PRO A 48 14.65 3.73 18.97
CA PRO A 48 14.04 3.95 20.28
C PRO A 48 12.92 5.00 20.22
N LEU A 49 11.86 4.82 21.03
CA LEU A 49 10.68 5.71 21.06
C LEU A 49 11.00 7.19 21.27
N GLU A 50 12.08 7.50 21.99
CA GLU A 50 12.54 8.88 22.27
C GLU A 50 13.07 9.60 21.02
N HIS A 51 13.45 8.83 20.00
CA HIS A 51 13.98 9.33 18.73
C HIS A 51 13.01 9.17 17.56
N GLN A 52 11.81 8.63 17.81
CA GLN A 52 10.77 8.48 16.79
C GLN A 52 9.96 9.77 16.62
N ASP A 53 9.51 10.03 15.40
CA ASP A 53 8.57 11.10 15.07
C ASP A 53 7.12 10.75 15.48
N GLU A 54 6.27 11.75 15.68
CA GLU A 54 4.88 11.58 16.16
C GLU A 54 4.01 10.70 15.25
N MET A 55 4.38 10.62 13.97
CA MET A 55 3.66 9.88 12.93
C MET A 55 4.23 8.47 12.69
N GLU A 56 5.28 8.08 13.43
CA GLU A 56 5.81 6.72 13.37
C GLU A 56 4.89 5.74 14.11
N SER A 57 4.68 4.56 13.54
CA SER A 57 3.65 3.63 14.00
C SER A 57 3.78 3.24 15.47
N GLU A 58 4.99 3.00 15.98
CA GLU A 58 5.17 2.55 17.36
C GLU A 58 4.82 3.67 18.35
N LEU A 59 5.30 4.89 18.12
CA LEU A 59 4.94 6.04 18.95
C LEU A 59 3.46 6.44 18.80
N LEU A 60 2.96 6.49 17.56
CA LEU A 60 1.59 6.86 17.23
C LEU A 60 0.56 5.93 17.90
N TRP A 61 0.83 4.62 17.91
CA TRP A 61 -0.06 3.61 18.48
C TRP A 61 0.26 3.24 19.94
N LYS A 62 1.30 3.82 20.53
CA LYS A 62 1.81 3.48 21.87
C LYS A 62 0.71 3.36 22.93
N LYS A 63 -0.16 4.36 23.03
CA LYS A 63 -1.22 4.39 24.06
C LYS A 63 -2.23 3.26 23.89
N VAL A 64 -2.58 2.93 22.65
CA VAL A 64 -3.48 1.83 22.32
C VAL A 64 -2.81 0.50 22.66
N SER A 65 -1.56 0.32 22.24
CA SER A 65 -0.77 -0.89 22.53
C SER A 65 -0.57 -1.10 24.04
N ASP A 66 -0.28 -0.04 24.79
CA ASP A 66 -0.12 -0.09 26.25
C ASP A 66 -1.42 -0.49 26.96
N ALA A 67 -2.57 0.01 26.50
CA ALA A 67 -3.87 -0.36 27.04
C ALA A 67 -4.24 -1.81 26.73
N ILE A 68 -3.96 -2.28 25.50
CA ILE A 68 -4.16 -3.69 25.10
C ILE A 68 -3.28 -4.61 25.95
N LEU A 69 -2.01 -4.25 26.18
CA LEU A 69 -1.09 -5.04 27.01
C LEU A 69 -1.59 -5.16 28.46
N LYS A 70 -2.26 -4.13 28.97
CA LYS A 70 -2.90 -4.12 30.30
C LYS A 70 -4.27 -4.82 30.33
N GLY A 71 -4.79 -5.25 29.18
CA GLY A 71 -6.12 -5.84 29.06
C GLY A 71 -7.29 -4.86 29.20
N ASP A 72 -7.04 -3.54 29.12
CA ASP A 72 -8.07 -2.51 29.23
C ASP A 72 -8.62 -2.15 27.83
N ILE A 73 -9.67 -2.86 27.43
CA ILE A 73 -10.34 -2.69 26.14
C ILE A 73 -11.01 -1.31 26.02
N ASN A 74 -11.53 -0.77 27.12
CA ASN A 74 -12.25 0.51 27.11
C ASN A 74 -11.28 1.65 26.80
N THR A 75 -10.14 1.69 27.50
CA THR A 75 -9.09 2.66 27.24
C THR A 75 -8.50 2.49 25.84
N ALA A 76 -8.25 1.26 25.39
CA ALA A 76 -7.75 1.01 24.04
C ALA A 76 -8.71 1.53 22.95
N THR A 77 -10.01 1.34 23.13
CA THR A 77 -11.04 1.81 22.21
C THR A 77 -11.10 3.33 22.18
N GLN A 78 -11.01 3.98 23.35
CA GLN A 78 -11.02 5.44 23.45
C GLN A 78 -9.79 6.06 22.77
N GLU A 79 -8.59 5.53 23.05
CA GLU A 79 -7.35 6.04 22.44
C GLU A 79 -7.33 5.80 20.92
N LYS A 80 -7.83 4.64 20.45
CA LYS A 80 -8.03 4.37 19.02
C LYS A 80 -8.98 5.38 18.38
N TYR A 81 -10.10 5.69 19.05
CA TYR A 81 -11.06 6.66 18.55
C TYR A 81 -10.43 8.06 18.40
N ILE A 82 -9.68 8.52 19.40
CA ILE A 82 -8.99 9.82 19.36
C ILE A 82 -8.04 9.92 18.16
N LEU A 83 -7.24 8.87 17.93
CA LEU A 83 -6.31 8.80 16.80
C LEU A 83 -7.05 8.86 15.46
N GLU A 84 -8.08 8.02 15.28
CA GLU A 84 -8.85 7.96 14.05
C GLU A 84 -9.65 9.25 13.79
N ASP A 85 -10.17 9.88 14.83
CA ASP A 85 -10.91 11.14 14.72
C ASP A 85 -9.99 12.29 14.29
N ARG A 86 -8.78 12.36 14.85
CA ARG A 86 -7.74 13.31 14.40
C ARG A 86 -7.40 13.12 12.92
N GLN A 87 -7.27 11.87 12.46
CA GLN A 87 -7.03 11.57 11.03
C GLN A 87 -8.22 11.95 10.15
N ARG A 88 -9.46 11.67 10.59
CA ARG A 88 -10.69 12.06 9.90
C ARG A 88 -10.79 13.59 9.78
N GLN A 89 -10.42 14.32 10.83
CA GLN A 89 -10.43 15.78 10.83
C GLN A 89 -9.36 16.36 9.89
N SER A 90 -8.12 15.86 9.93
CA SER A 90 -7.07 16.25 8.98
C SER A 90 -7.47 16.00 7.52
N ALA A 91 -8.16 14.89 7.23
CA ALA A 91 -8.65 14.60 5.88
C ALA A 91 -9.74 15.58 5.43
N LYS A 92 -10.65 15.98 6.34
CA LYS A 92 -11.67 17.01 6.05
C LYS A 92 -11.04 18.37 5.78
N GLU A 93 -10.03 18.75 6.54
CA GLU A 93 -9.30 20.00 6.37
C GLU A 93 -8.59 20.05 5.02
N ARG A 94 -7.85 18.99 4.66
CA ARG A 94 -7.22 18.87 3.33
C ARG A 94 -8.24 18.99 2.20
N LYS A 95 -9.39 18.31 2.32
CA LYS A 95 -10.46 18.42 1.32
C LYS A 95 -11.05 19.82 1.23
N ALA A 96 -11.20 20.53 2.37
CA ALA A 96 -11.68 21.90 2.40
C ALA A 96 -10.69 22.88 1.76
N LEU A 97 -9.38 22.60 1.87
CA LEU A 97 -8.30 23.36 1.24
C LEU A 97 -8.02 22.94 -0.22
N LEU A 98 -8.72 21.92 -0.74
CA LEU A 98 -8.47 21.32 -2.06
C LEU A 98 -7.02 20.80 -2.22
N GLU A 99 -6.44 20.31 -1.13
CA GLU A 99 -5.10 19.71 -1.11
C GLU A 99 -5.17 18.18 -1.18
N ASP A 100 -4.37 17.60 -2.08
CA ASP A 100 -4.20 16.16 -2.18
C ASP A 100 -3.20 15.63 -1.16
N TRP A 101 -3.44 14.41 -0.66
CA TRP A 101 -2.47 13.72 0.19
C TRP A 101 -1.32 13.16 -0.66
N ILE A 102 -0.09 13.64 -0.39
CA ILE A 102 1.11 13.19 -1.09
C ILE A 102 1.98 12.36 -0.13
N PRO A 103 2.22 11.07 -0.41
CA PRO A 103 3.11 10.25 0.40
C PRO A 103 4.55 10.77 0.40
N LYS A 104 5.17 10.79 1.58
CA LYS A 104 6.55 11.30 1.77
C LYS A 104 7.57 10.43 1.02
N LEU A 105 7.52 9.11 1.21
CA LEU A 105 8.59 8.17 0.82
C LEU A 105 8.31 7.37 -0.47
N PHE A 106 7.06 7.35 -0.91
CA PHE A 106 6.62 6.56 -2.06
C PHE A 106 6.02 7.45 -3.14
N GLU A 107 6.18 7.04 -4.39
CA GLU A 107 5.54 7.63 -5.55
C GLU A 107 4.83 6.55 -6.35
N ARG A 108 3.82 6.94 -7.13
CA ARG A 108 3.08 6.00 -7.97
C ARG A 108 3.70 6.00 -9.35
N ASP A 109 4.13 4.82 -9.83
CA ASP A 109 4.60 4.64 -11.19
C ASP A 109 3.44 4.98 -12.16
N SER A 110 3.74 5.78 -13.19
CA SER A 110 2.75 6.16 -14.20
C SER A 110 2.43 5.02 -15.16
N LEU A 111 3.34 4.05 -15.34
CA LEU A 111 3.14 2.92 -16.23
C LEU A 111 2.46 1.74 -15.54
N THR A 112 3.02 1.27 -14.43
CA THR A 112 2.48 0.08 -13.73
C THR A 112 1.38 0.41 -12.72
N LEU A 113 1.22 1.69 -12.35
CA LEU A 113 0.35 2.17 -11.28
C LEU A 113 0.72 1.65 -9.88
N ASP A 114 1.88 1.02 -9.73
CA ASP A 114 2.39 0.52 -8.46
C ASP A 114 3.04 1.63 -7.62
N TRP A 115 3.16 1.39 -6.31
CA TRP A 115 3.91 2.26 -5.42
C TRP A 115 5.39 1.88 -5.41
N VAL A 116 6.23 2.83 -5.80
CA VAL A 116 7.68 2.69 -5.82
C VAL A 116 8.28 3.56 -4.71
N TYR A 117 9.21 2.98 -3.97
CA TYR A 117 9.98 3.72 -2.97
C TYR A 117 10.98 4.65 -3.65
N LYS A 118 10.92 5.94 -3.34
CA LYS A 118 11.68 7.00 -4.04
C LYS A 118 13.20 6.84 -3.94
N HIS A 119 13.69 6.19 -2.89
CA HIS A 119 15.12 6.08 -2.59
C HIS A 119 15.64 4.65 -2.71
N ALA A 120 15.01 3.82 -3.53
CA ALA A 120 15.46 2.46 -3.77
C ALA A 120 16.84 2.45 -4.46
N ASP A 121 17.88 2.01 -3.75
CA ASP A 121 19.19 1.73 -4.34
C ASP A 121 19.24 0.27 -4.76
N MET A 122 19.08 0.01 -6.07
CA MET A 122 19.12 -1.35 -6.64
C MET A 122 20.54 -1.82 -6.97
N ARG A 123 21.57 -1.02 -6.68
CA ARG A 123 22.95 -1.40 -6.98
C ARG A 123 23.36 -2.56 -6.06
N PRO A 124 24.06 -3.57 -6.59
CA PRO A 124 24.67 -4.60 -5.76
C PRO A 124 25.66 -4.00 -4.76
N TRP A 125 25.75 -4.61 -3.59
CA TRP A 125 26.75 -4.25 -2.58
C TRP A 125 28.17 -4.43 -3.13
N ASP A 126 29.03 -3.43 -2.97
CA ASP A 126 30.45 -3.50 -3.29
C ASP A 126 31.28 -3.75 -2.02
N PRO A 127 31.79 -4.98 -1.79
CA PRO A 127 32.57 -5.30 -0.58
C PRO A 127 33.86 -4.48 -0.43
N CYS A 128 34.38 -3.91 -1.53
CA CYS A 128 35.62 -3.14 -1.53
C CYS A 128 35.36 -1.66 -1.21
N ASN A 129 34.16 -1.15 -1.47
CA ASN A 129 33.84 0.26 -1.32
C ASN A 129 32.78 0.54 -0.25
N ASP A 130 31.73 -0.28 -0.15
CA ASP A 130 30.65 -0.09 0.80
C ASP A 130 31.04 -0.65 2.17
N LEU A 131 30.98 0.21 3.19
CA LEU A 131 31.41 -0.13 4.55
C LEU A 131 30.25 -0.59 5.42
N LEU A 132 29.18 0.19 5.43
CA LEU A 132 27.99 -0.08 6.21
C LEU A 132 26.79 0.60 5.56
N GLN A 133 25.63 -0.02 5.72
CA GLN A 133 24.34 0.55 5.37
C GLN A 133 23.65 1.01 6.65
N TYR A 134 23.04 2.19 6.62
CA TYR A 134 22.33 2.76 7.75
C TYR A 134 21.09 3.51 7.27
N GLU A 135 20.11 3.63 8.14
CA GLU A 135 18.92 4.43 7.91
C GLU A 135 19.13 5.84 8.46
N SER A 136 18.69 6.85 7.71
CA SER A 136 18.61 8.24 8.17
C SER A 136 17.44 8.91 7.46
N ASP A 137 16.51 9.44 8.25
CA ASP A 137 15.29 10.10 7.79
C ASP A 137 14.45 9.20 6.87
N TYR A 138 14.31 7.94 7.24
CA TYR A 138 13.66 6.86 6.50
C TYR A 138 14.31 6.55 5.15
N VAL A 139 15.54 7.03 4.92
CA VAL A 139 16.33 6.78 3.72
C VAL A 139 17.51 5.86 4.05
N ILE A 140 17.56 4.73 3.36
CA ILE A 140 18.67 3.79 3.48
C ILE A 140 19.87 4.34 2.71
N LYS A 141 20.98 4.61 3.41
CA LYS A 141 22.22 5.17 2.87
C LYS A 141 23.38 4.19 3.07
N ALA A 142 24.32 4.16 2.13
CA ALA A 142 25.56 3.40 2.25
C ALA A 142 26.73 4.36 2.53
N ARG A 143 27.51 4.08 3.58
CA ARG A 143 28.79 4.76 3.82
C ARG A 143 29.87 4.08 3.00
N THR A 144 30.54 4.83 2.12
CA THR A 144 31.59 4.28 1.25
C THR A 144 33.00 4.68 1.72
N ARG A 145 34.00 3.84 1.41
CA ARG A 145 35.43 4.11 1.64
C ARG A 145 35.91 5.27 0.78
N HIS A 146 35.61 5.19 -0.51
CA HIS A 146 35.95 6.22 -1.47
C HIS A 146 34.68 6.98 -1.83
N ARG A 147 34.76 8.31 -1.86
CA ARG A 147 33.70 9.13 -2.44
C ARG A 147 33.71 8.86 -3.94
N THR A 148 32.77 8.06 -4.42
CA THR A 148 32.63 7.82 -5.85
C THR A 148 32.33 9.16 -6.51
N PRO A 149 33.16 9.67 -7.42
CA PRO A 149 32.82 10.88 -8.17
C PRO A 149 31.51 10.60 -8.91
N MET A 150 30.58 11.54 -8.85
CA MET A 150 29.27 11.43 -9.50
C MET A 150 29.48 11.31 -11.01
N VAL A 151 29.52 10.09 -11.54
CA VAL A 151 29.61 9.87 -12.98
C VAL A 151 28.23 10.18 -13.55
N ARG A 152 28.06 11.39 -14.08
CA ARG A 152 26.90 11.74 -14.90
C ARG A 152 26.94 10.78 -16.09
N ALA A 153 25.98 9.87 -16.17
CA ALA A 153 25.86 9.02 -17.35
C ALA A 153 25.61 9.93 -18.56
N ARG A 154 26.65 10.21 -19.34
CA ARG A 154 26.47 10.67 -20.71
C ARG A 154 26.02 9.44 -21.47
N SER A 155 24.83 9.50 -22.06
CA SER A 155 24.37 8.58 -23.08
C SER A 155 25.50 8.35 -24.09
N LEU A 156 25.91 7.09 -24.28
CA LEU A 156 26.91 6.67 -25.26
C LEU A 156 26.31 6.71 -26.68
N SER A 157 25.86 7.89 -27.12
CA SER A 157 25.34 8.12 -28.45
C SER A 157 26.03 9.34 -29.05
N SER A 158 27.27 9.14 -29.49
CA SER A 158 27.91 9.77 -30.65
C SER A 158 29.42 9.81 -30.40
N LEU A 159 30.17 9.00 -31.13
CA LEU A 159 31.42 9.38 -31.76
C LEU A 159 31.85 8.21 -32.62
N ASP A 160 31.50 8.29 -33.89
CA ASP A 160 32.09 7.48 -34.94
C ASP A 160 32.87 8.44 -35.84
N LYS A 161 34.20 8.30 -35.82
CA LYS A 161 35.11 8.55 -36.95
C LYS A 161 36.53 8.13 -36.55
N LYS A 162 37.06 7.19 -37.35
CA LYS A 162 38.44 6.69 -37.34
C LYS A 162 39.45 7.82 -37.47
N ASP A 163 40.58 7.66 -36.78
CA ASP A 163 41.91 7.98 -37.29
C ASP A 163 42.98 7.14 -36.55
N GLU A 164 43.93 6.57 -37.30
CA GLU A 164 45.10 5.84 -36.83
C GLU A 164 46.18 6.78 -36.30
N CYS A 165 46.81 6.47 -35.14
CA CYS A 165 48.28 6.37 -35.05
C CYS A 165 48.81 5.89 -33.68
N LYS A 166 49.61 4.80 -33.73
CA LYS A 166 50.91 4.53 -33.07
C LYS A 166 51.14 4.84 -31.57
N ASN A 167 51.41 3.74 -30.85
CA ASN A 167 52.49 3.48 -29.87
C ASN A 167 52.85 4.55 -28.83
N TYR A 168 52.68 4.23 -27.52
CA TYR A 168 53.80 4.19 -26.55
C TYR A 168 53.43 3.38 -25.28
N SER A 169 54.23 2.32 -25.10
CA SER A 169 54.53 1.43 -23.97
C SER A 169 54.14 1.73 -22.51
N LYS A 170 53.84 0.60 -21.81
CA LYS A 170 54.19 0.19 -20.42
C LYS A 170 53.44 0.90 -19.27
N SER A 171 52.74 0.21 -18.37
CA SER A 171 53.35 -0.73 -17.42
C SER A 171 52.35 -1.41 -16.46
N LYS A 172 52.67 -2.67 -16.12
CA LYS A 172 52.46 -3.44 -14.88
C LYS A 172 51.02 -3.77 -14.43
N LEU A 173 50.51 -4.97 -14.71
CA LEU A 173 50.64 -6.23 -13.92
C LEU A 173 50.32 -6.09 -12.42
N CYS A 174 49.24 -6.75 -12.00
CA CYS A 174 49.29 -7.80 -10.98
C CYS A 174 48.27 -8.89 -11.31
N SER A 175 48.81 -10.02 -11.76
CA SER A 175 48.13 -11.30 -11.91
C SER A 175 48.00 -11.94 -10.53
N ASN A 176 46.84 -12.50 -10.19
CA ASN A 176 46.81 -13.71 -9.39
C ASN A 176 45.90 -14.75 -10.05
N ARG A 177 46.58 -15.83 -10.44
CA ARG A 177 46.09 -17.02 -11.12
C ARG A 177 45.80 -18.06 -10.05
N MET A 178 44.56 -18.51 -9.92
CA MET A 178 44.26 -19.83 -9.37
C MET A 178 43.33 -20.60 -10.29
N LYS A 179 43.70 -21.86 -10.48
CA LYS A 179 43.31 -22.79 -11.54
C LYS A 179 41.88 -23.31 -11.33
N ARG A 180 41.08 -23.33 -12.40
CA ARG A 180 39.93 -24.24 -12.55
C ARG A 180 40.41 -25.60 -13.07
N PRO A 181 39.79 -26.73 -12.68
CA PRO A 181 39.71 -27.89 -13.55
C PRO A 181 38.48 -27.78 -14.46
N SER A 182 38.68 -28.23 -15.69
CA SER A 182 37.75 -28.27 -16.82
C SER A 182 36.82 -29.48 -16.81
N ILE A 183 35.58 -29.31 -17.28
CA ILE A 183 34.78 -30.24 -18.10
C ILE A 183 33.60 -29.39 -18.62
N ASN A 184 33.57 -28.97 -19.89
CA ASN A 184 33.26 -29.65 -21.17
C ASN A 184 31.76 -29.54 -21.57
N GLN A 185 31.56 -28.75 -22.63
CA GLN A 185 30.44 -28.75 -23.60
C GLN A 185 29.09 -28.18 -23.14
N ARG A 186 28.28 -27.50 -23.97
CA ARG A 186 28.36 -26.89 -25.32
C ARG A 186 27.04 -26.10 -25.50
N HIS A 187 27.14 -25.04 -26.31
CA HIS A 187 26.13 -24.44 -27.18
C HIS A 187 25.00 -23.53 -26.66
N MET A 188 24.88 -22.44 -27.42
CA MET A 188 24.03 -21.27 -27.37
C MET A 188 22.56 -21.54 -27.72
N GLY A 189 21.69 -20.68 -27.18
CA GLY A 189 20.33 -20.45 -27.67
C GLY A 189 19.78 -19.16 -27.04
N GLU A 190 19.65 -18.13 -27.86
CA GLU A 190 18.91 -16.90 -27.58
C GLU A 190 17.41 -17.21 -27.41
N GLU A 191 16.72 -16.36 -26.62
CA GLU A 191 15.37 -15.80 -26.85
C GLU A 191 14.58 -15.59 -25.54
N SER A 192 14.48 -14.31 -25.20
CA SER A 192 13.26 -13.55 -24.95
C SER A 192 12.22 -13.97 -23.90
N GLY A 193 11.82 -12.99 -23.11
CA GLY A 193 10.39 -12.65 -22.97
C GLY A 193 9.80 -12.84 -21.59
N SER A 194 9.57 -11.73 -20.89
CA SER A 194 8.35 -11.61 -20.08
C SER A 194 8.00 -10.13 -19.93
N SER A 195 7.40 -9.60 -20.99
CA SER A 195 6.36 -8.59 -20.85
C SER A 195 5.02 -9.34 -20.88
N THR A 196 4.19 -9.04 -19.88
CA THR A 196 2.72 -8.89 -19.87
C THR A 196 1.88 -9.46 -21.03
N PRO A 197 0.60 -9.72 -20.72
CA PRO A 197 -0.41 -9.03 -21.51
C PRO A 197 -1.39 -8.21 -20.67
N ASP A 198 -1.82 -7.16 -21.35
CA ASP A 198 -2.76 -6.09 -21.04
C ASP A 198 -4.16 -6.54 -20.56
N LEU A 199 -4.86 -5.67 -19.80
CA LEU A 199 -5.85 -4.73 -20.37
C LEU A 199 -6.57 -3.93 -19.27
N GLU A 200 -6.52 -2.62 -19.45
CA GLU A 200 -7.50 -1.56 -19.17
C GLU A 200 -8.71 -1.86 -18.26
N ILE A 201 -8.96 -0.98 -17.28
CA ILE A 201 -9.96 0.10 -17.42
C ILE A 201 -9.87 1.07 -16.23
N ASN A 202 -10.09 2.33 -16.59
CA ASN A 202 -10.24 3.50 -15.75
C ASN A 202 -10.98 3.34 -14.42
N ARG A 203 -10.51 4.15 -13.50
CA ARG A 203 -11.13 4.55 -12.23
C ARG A 203 -12.48 5.23 -12.47
N HIS A 204 -13.48 4.84 -11.68
CA HIS A 204 -14.33 5.79 -10.98
C HIS A 204 -14.73 5.20 -9.62
N ASP A 205 -14.31 5.91 -8.58
CA ASP A 205 -14.90 6.11 -7.26
C ASP A 205 -15.71 5.00 -6.54
N SER A 206 -15.19 4.71 -5.35
CA SER A 206 -15.92 4.57 -4.08
C SER A 206 -16.88 3.39 -3.86
N ASP A 207 -16.47 2.61 -2.86
CA ASP A 207 -17.24 2.25 -1.66
C ASP A 207 -17.69 0.79 -1.48
N SER A 208 -17.26 0.27 -0.33
CA SER A 208 -17.94 -0.66 0.56
C SER A 208 -18.30 -2.11 0.13
N SER A 209 -17.69 -3.02 0.89
CA SER A 209 -18.32 -4.17 1.56
C SER A 209 -18.74 -5.41 0.76
N ASN A 210 -17.98 -6.48 1.01
CA ASN A 210 -18.44 -7.79 1.46
C ASN A 210 -19.64 -8.44 0.73
N SER A 211 -19.37 -9.42 -0.13
CA SER A 211 -20.07 -10.71 -0.18
C SER A 211 -19.65 -11.51 -1.42
N GLY A 212 -19.42 -12.81 -1.21
CA GLY A 212 -19.09 -13.74 -2.28
C GLY A 212 -20.24 -13.88 -3.28
N HIS A 213 -19.89 -13.94 -4.56
CA HIS A 213 -20.76 -14.50 -5.58
C HIS A 213 -19.94 -15.22 -6.65
N LEU A 214 -19.89 -16.54 -6.51
CA LEU A 214 -19.39 -17.49 -7.49
C LEU A 214 -20.15 -17.34 -8.81
N ARG A 215 -19.45 -17.08 -9.91
CA ARG A 215 -19.94 -17.36 -11.26
C ARG A 215 -19.68 -18.83 -11.58
N ILE A 216 -20.77 -19.58 -11.72
CA ILE A 216 -20.83 -20.96 -12.18
C ILE A 216 -20.83 -20.98 -13.71
N ARG A 217 -19.93 -21.78 -14.30
CA ARG A 217 -20.05 -22.64 -15.51
C ARG A 217 -18.62 -23.09 -15.89
N ASN A 218 -18.30 -24.34 -16.20
CA ASN A 218 -19.04 -25.58 -16.41
C ASN A 218 -18.01 -26.74 -16.43
N ALA A 219 -18.50 -27.98 -16.36
CA ALA A 219 -17.81 -29.28 -16.49
C ALA A 219 -17.21 -29.80 -15.17
N LEU A 220 -17.92 -30.63 -14.41
CA LEU A 220 -18.22 -32.03 -14.70
C LEU A 220 -16.95 -32.86 -14.90
N SER A 221 -16.40 -33.35 -13.79
CA SER A 221 -15.95 -34.73 -13.71
C SER A 221 -15.96 -35.23 -12.26
N SER A 222 -16.78 -36.26 -12.05
CA SER A 222 -16.61 -37.31 -11.04
C SER A 222 -16.74 -36.93 -9.56
N ALA A 223 -17.95 -37.04 -9.01
CA ALA A 223 -18.17 -37.69 -7.72
C ALA A 223 -19.64 -38.12 -7.55
N LYS A 224 -19.81 -39.29 -6.95
CA LYS A 224 -21.04 -40.06 -6.76
C LYS A 224 -22.02 -39.44 -5.75
N SER A 225 -23.31 -39.59 -6.08
CA SER A 225 -24.46 -39.89 -5.23
C SER A 225 -24.63 -39.15 -3.88
N SER A 226 -25.63 -38.26 -3.82
CA SER A 226 -26.79 -38.46 -2.92
C SER A 226 -27.93 -37.53 -3.33
N SER A 227 -29.11 -38.11 -3.52
CA SER A 227 -30.36 -37.46 -3.90
C SER A 227 -30.86 -36.56 -2.76
N LEU A 228 -30.69 -35.25 -2.89
CA LEU A 228 -31.34 -34.25 -2.03
C LEU A 228 -32.64 -33.81 -2.71
N THR A 229 -33.75 -33.88 -1.98
CA THR A 229 -35.11 -33.72 -2.49
C THR A 229 -35.36 -32.28 -2.94
N ASP A 230 -35.91 -32.12 -4.15
CA ASP A 230 -36.28 -30.84 -4.78
C ASP A 230 -37.13 -29.93 -3.86
N GLU A 231 -37.83 -30.51 -2.90
CA GLU A 231 -38.64 -29.79 -1.91
C GLU A 231 -37.82 -28.88 -0.99
N THR A 232 -36.60 -29.30 -0.63
CA THR A 232 -35.69 -28.50 0.21
C THR A 232 -35.13 -27.29 -0.53
N PHE A 233 -34.89 -27.46 -1.84
CA PHE A 233 -34.40 -26.40 -2.70
C PHE A 233 -35.47 -25.32 -2.95
N LEU A 234 -36.73 -25.73 -3.16
CA LEU A 234 -37.84 -24.80 -3.35
C LEU A 234 -38.14 -23.98 -2.08
N LYS A 235 -38.07 -24.60 -0.90
CA LYS A 235 -38.19 -23.87 0.40
C LYS A 235 -37.04 -22.88 0.62
N ALA A 236 -35.82 -23.21 0.18
CA ALA A 236 -34.68 -22.29 0.27
C ALA A 236 -34.87 -21.06 -0.64
N ILE A 237 -35.49 -21.21 -1.81
CA ILE A 237 -35.77 -20.09 -2.72
C ILE A 237 -36.87 -19.19 -2.15
N GLU A 238 -37.91 -19.76 -1.55
CA GLU A 238 -39.01 -19.01 -0.93
C GLU A 238 -38.56 -18.21 0.30
N THR A 239 -37.69 -18.79 1.13
CA THR A 239 -37.11 -18.07 2.27
C THR A 239 -36.19 -16.93 1.82
N LEU A 240 -35.42 -17.12 0.75
CA LEU A 240 -34.59 -16.06 0.17
C LEU A 240 -35.42 -14.92 -0.45
N SER A 241 -36.53 -15.23 -1.14
CA SER A 241 -37.41 -14.20 -1.70
C SER A 241 -38.10 -13.38 -0.60
N HIS A 242 -38.46 -14.02 0.51
CA HIS A 242 -39.00 -13.36 1.69
C HIS A 242 -37.99 -12.38 2.32
N ILE A 243 -36.74 -12.81 2.53
CA ILE A 243 -35.67 -11.98 3.09
C ILE A 243 -35.38 -10.77 2.17
N LEU A 244 -35.38 -10.98 0.84
CA LEU A 244 -35.24 -9.90 -0.12
C LEU A 244 -36.40 -8.89 -0.04
N GLY A 245 -37.63 -9.34 0.22
CA GLY A 245 -38.77 -8.46 0.47
C GLY A 245 -38.62 -7.62 1.74
N GLU A 246 -38.20 -8.23 2.84
CA GLU A 246 -38.00 -7.53 4.13
C GLU A 246 -36.89 -6.48 4.06
N THR A 247 -35.78 -6.79 3.38
CA THR A 247 -34.68 -5.83 3.19
C THR A 247 -35.13 -4.60 2.39
N GLN A 248 -35.93 -4.79 1.33
CA GLN A 248 -36.50 -3.69 0.54
C GLN A 248 -37.43 -2.80 1.38
N HIS A 249 -38.30 -3.41 2.20
CA HIS A 249 -39.21 -2.65 3.07
C HIS A 249 -38.45 -1.85 4.13
N THR A 250 -37.39 -2.45 4.70
CA THR A 250 -36.51 -1.79 5.67
C THR A 250 -35.82 -0.57 5.07
N VAL A 251 -35.25 -0.71 3.87
CA VAL A 251 -34.61 0.40 3.14
C VAL A 251 -35.62 1.51 2.82
N HIS A 252 -36.83 1.14 2.41
CA HIS A 252 -37.88 2.12 2.13
C HIS A 252 -38.29 2.90 3.39
N SER A 253 -38.43 2.22 4.53
CA SER A 253 -38.74 2.86 5.82
C SER A 253 -37.64 3.84 6.27
N PHE A 254 -36.37 3.49 6.09
CA PHE A 254 -35.24 4.37 6.39
C PHE A 254 -35.23 5.61 5.49
N ARG A 255 -35.51 5.45 4.19
CA ARG A 255 -35.62 6.59 3.27
C ARG A 255 -36.72 7.56 3.70
N GLN A 256 -37.87 7.05 4.16
CA GLN A 256 -38.96 7.90 4.66
C GLN A 256 -38.54 8.65 5.93
N GLN A 257 -37.89 7.99 6.88
CA GLN A 257 -37.39 8.66 8.10
C GLN A 257 -36.37 9.76 7.79
N LEU A 258 -35.42 9.50 6.87
CA LEU A 258 -34.43 10.50 6.44
C LEU A 258 -35.07 11.71 5.76
N THR A 259 -36.17 11.53 5.02
CA THR A 259 -36.88 12.67 4.40
C THR A 259 -37.58 13.55 5.42
N VAL A 260 -38.08 12.99 6.53
CA VAL A 260 -38.68 13.75 7.63
C VAL A 260 -37.62 14.56 8.37
N VAL A 261 -36.49 13.93 8.73
CA VAL A 261 -35.37 14.61 9.40
C VAL A 261 -34.77 15.73 8.55
N ARG A 262 -34.66 15.53 7.23
CA ARG A 262 -34.20 16.58 6.30
C ARG A 262 -35.13 17.80 6.27
N ARG A 263 -36.46 17.59 6.37
CA ARG A 263 -37.44 18.70 6.40
C ARG A 263 -37.36 19.48 7.71
N GLU A 264 -37.15 18.82 8.84
CA GLU A 264 -36.97 19.50 10.14
C GLU A 264 -35.69 20.36 10.17
N GLN A 265 -34.58 19.86 9.61
CA GLN A 265 -33.34 20.64 9.51
C GLN A 265 -33.48 21.88 8.62
N GLN A 266 -34.23 21.79 7.53
CA GLN A 266 -34.48 22.95 6.65
C GLN A 266 -35.34 24.01 7.34
N HIS A 267 -36.28 23.63 8.19
CA HIS A 267 -37.11 24.57 8.95
C HIS A 267 -36.30 25.33 10.02
N LEU A 268 -35.37 24.65 10.70
CA LEU A 268 -34.48 25.27 11.69
C LEU A 268 -33.49 26.28 11.07
N LEU A 269 -32.94 25.98 9.90
CA LEU A 269 -32.02 26.88 9.20
C LEU A 269 -32.73 28.10 8.56
N GLY A 270 -33.99 27.93 8.11
CA GLY A 270 -34.79 29.02 7.54
C GLY A 270 -35.14 30.13 8.54
N GLN A 271 -35.33 29.79 9.82
CA GLN A 271 -35.69 30.76 10.86
C GLN A 271 -34.49 31.60 11.34
N GLN A 272 -33.27 31.06 11.25
CA GLN A 272 -32.04 31.74 11.67
C GLN A 272 -31.55 32.78 10.64
N GLY A 273 -31.77 32.53 9.34
CA GLY A 273 -31.29 33.42 8.27
C GLY A 273 -31.96 34.79 8.23
N PHE A 274 -33.26 34.88 8.52
CA PHE A 274 -34.02 36.14 8.43
C PHE A 274 -33.69 37.14 9.55
N MET A 275 -33.39 36.65 10.76
CA MET A 275 -33.02 37.50 11.89
C MET A 275 -31.59 38.03 11.80
N ALA A 276 -30.66 37.24 11.23
CA ALA A 276 -29.27 37.66 11.05
C ALA A 276 -29.16 38.79 10.01
N GLN A 277 -29.89 38.69 8.90
CA GLN A 277 -29.81 39.63 7.79
C GLN A 277 -30.24 41.05 8.20
N ASN A 278 -31.30 41.19 9.02
CA ASN A 278 -31.77 42.50 9.48
C ASN A 278 -30.80 43.18 10.46
N ARG A 279 -30.08 42.40 11.27
CA ARG A 279 -29.06 42.93 12.20
C ARG A 279 -27.86 43.50 11.45
N ASP A 280 -27.45 42.87 10.36
CA ASP A 280 -26.28 43.28 9.59
C ASP A 280 -26.54 44.62 8.86
N TRP A 281 -27.75 44.85 8.34
CA TRP A 281 -28.14 46.14 7.75
C TRP A 281 -28.15 47.28 8.78
N VAL A 282 -28.59 47.02 10.01
CA VAL A 282 -28.57 48.03 11.09
C VAL A 282 -27.13 48.39 11.48
N VAL A 283 -26.23 47.41 11.55
CA VAL A 283 -24.82 47.67 11.85
C VAL A 283 -24.16 48.50 10.74
N LEU A 284 -24.42 48.18 9.47
CA LEU A 284 -23.89 48.93 8.32
C LEU A 284 -24.38 50.38 8.28
N THR A 285 -25.65 50.62 8.59
CA THR A 285 -26.19 51.99 8.66
C THR A 285 -25.58 52.81 9.79
N ILE A 286 -25.36 52.23 10.96
CA ILE A 286 -24.68 52.90 12.09
C ILE A 286 -23.25 53.29 11.71
N ILE A 287 -22.50 52.38 11.06
CA ILE A 287 -21.12 52.65 10.62
C ILE A 287 -21.08 53.81 9.61
N LEU A 288 -22.03 53.85 8.68
CA LEU A 288 -22.10 54.90 7.65
C LEU A 288 -22.41 56.28 8.26
N VAL A 289 -23.33 56.33 9.23
CA VAL A 289 -23.64 57.57 9.97
C VAL A 289 -22.42 58.04 10.78
N PHE A 290 -21.72 57.12 11.43
CA PHE A 290 -20.50 57.44 12.18
C PHE A 290 -19.41 58.00 11.26
N GLN A 291 -19.19 57.40 10.09
CA GLN A 291 -18.24 57.91 9.09
C GLN A 291 -18.60 59.32 8.60
N ALA A 292 -19.88 59.60 8.35
CA ALA A 292 -20.35 60.92 7.96
C ALA A 292 -20.14 61.96 9.08
N MET A 293 -20.37 61.57 10.34
CA MET A 293 -20.18 62.44 11.50
C MET A 293 -18.69 62.79 11.70
N VAL A 294 -17.81 61.80 11.57
CA VAL A 294 -16.35 62.02 11.62
C VAL A 294 -15.92 62.96 10.49
N GLN A 295 -16.40 62.75 9.26
CA GLN A 295 -16.08 63.64 8.14
C GLN A 295 -16.63 65.07 8.30
N TRP A 296 -17.69 65.27 9.09
CA TRP A 296 -18.24 66.60 9.38
C TRP A 296 -17.46 67.33 10.48
N VAL A 297 -16.95 66.60 11.49
CA VAL A 297 -16.17 67.19 12.60
C VAL A 297 -14.75 67.56 12.17
N PHE A 298 -14.17 66.82 11.23
CA PHE A 298 -12.79 67.02 10.77
C PHE A 298 -12.67 67.81 9.45
N LYS A 299 -13.69 68.58 9.09
CA LYS A 299 -13.74 69.44 7.89
C LYS A 299 -14.11 70.86 8.26
#